data_AF-A0A956J3S3-F1
#
_entry.id   AF-A0A956J3S3-F1
#
_cell.length_a   1.000
_cell.length_b   1.000
_cell.length_c   1.000
_cell.angle_alpha   90.00
_cell.angle_beta   90.00
_cell.angle_gamma   90.00
#
_symmetry.space_group_name_H-M   'P 1'
#
loop_
_entity.id
_entity.type
_entity.pdbx_description
1 polymer ?
#
loop_
_entity_poly.entity_id
_entity_poly.type
_entity_poly.pdbx_seq_one_letter_code
_entity_poly.pdbx_strand_id
1 'polypeptide(L)'
;MSRPRILVTGPDKGGAAAWWFTAFAVWIQGGHPIRSTPKRVTPEAWDALVLGGGADIDPRRFGQELGKLGEQHRRAGLLSRMVAICVLTLRKLLGLASSRHRLDPARDAAETRLLHQAWSRGA
;
A
#
# COMPACT_ATOMS: atom_id res chain seq x y z
N MET A 1 20.52 9.25 21.00
CA MET A 1 19.63 9.73 19.91
C MET A 1 18.38 8.86 19.90
N SER A 2 17.18 9.46 19.91
CA SER A 2 15.93 8.71 19.76
C SER A 2 15.81 8.17 18.34
N ARG A 3 15.33 6.94 18.17
CA ARG A 3 15.06 6.38 16.83
C ARG A 3 13.91 7.17 16.19
N PRO A 4 14.03 7.62 14.93
CA PRO A 4 12.97 8.38 14.27
C PRO A 4 11.72 7.51 14.10
N ARG A 5 10.56 8.07 14.44
CA ARG A 5 9.24 7.43 14.41
C ARG A 5 8.67 7.58 13.01
N ILE A 6 8.68 6.50 12.24
CA ILE A 6 8.24 6.49 10.84
C ILE A 6 6.82 5.91 10.78
N LEU A 7 5.86 6.76 10.47
CA LEU A 7 4.46 6.35 10.30
C LEU A 7 4.28 5.72 8.92
N VAL A 8 3.73 4.51 8.86
CA VAL A 8 3.50 3.76 7.62
C VAL A 8 2.02 3.47 7.47
N THR A 9 1.40 3.92 6.38
CA THR A 9 -0.03 3.70 6.12
C THR A 9 -0.27 2.29 5.54
N GLY A 10 -1.47 1.76 5.75
CA GLY A 10 -1.91 0.52 5.15
C GLY A 10 -3.39 0.23 5.39
N PRO A 11 -3.95 -0.77 4.71
CA PRO A 11 -5.36 -1.12 4.87
C PRO A 11 -5.63 -1.81 6.22
N ASP A 12 -6.89 -1.77 6.66
CA ASP A 12 -7.36 -2.50 7.85
C ASP A 12 -7.32 -4.01 7.66
N LYS A 13 -7.53 -4.49 6.43
CA LYS A 13 -7.55 -5.91 6.08
C LYS A 13 -6.52 -6.18 4.99
N GLY A 14 -5.73 -7.24 5.17
CA GLY A 14 -4.62 -7.56 4.27
C GLY A 14 -3.41 -6.64 4.48
N GLY A 15 -2.56 -6.51 3.46
CA GLY A 15 -1.37 -5.64 3.49
C GLY A 15 -0.27 -6.08 4.46
N ALA A 16 -0.38 -7.24 5.10
CA ALA A 16 0.58 -7.69 6.12
C ALA A 16 1.99 -7.87 5.54
N ALA A 17 2.11 -8.43 4.33
CA ALA A 17 3.41 -8.57 3.66
C ALA A 17 4.02 -7.19 3.36
N ALA A 18 3.24 -6.26 2.79
CA ALA A 18 3.70 -4.90 2.53
C ALA A 18 4.16 -4.20 3.81
N TRP A 19 3.37 -4.29 4.89
CA TRP A 19 3.75 -3.77 6.20
C TRP A 19 5.06 -4.40 6.70
N TRP A 20 5.20 -5.72 6.63
CA TRP A 20 6.40 -6.42 7.10
C TRP A 20 7.67 -5.96 6.37
N PHE A 21 7.63 -5.90 5.04
CA PHE A 21 8.79 -5.46 4.25
C PHE A 21 9.12 -3.99 4.49
N THR A 22 8.13 -3.10 4.58
CA THR A 22 8.37 -1.69 4.90
C THR A 22 8.88 -1.50 6.33
N ALA A 23 8.29 -2.17 7.30
CA ALA A 23 8.72 -2.10 8.70
C ALA A 23 10.15 -2.63 8.86
N PHE A 24 10.48 -3.74 8.19
CA PHE A 24 11.83 -4.28 8.16
C PHE A 24 12.82 -3.28 7.55
N ALA A 25 12.50 -2.69 6.40
CA ALA A 25 13.33 -1.67 5.76
C ALA A 25 13.58 -0.44 6.65
N VAL A 26 12.54 0.04 7.36
CA VAL A 26 12.69 1.13 8.33
C VAL A 26 13.59 0.71 9.49
N TRP A 27 13.38 -0.49 10.02
CA TRP A 27 14.10 -0.99 11.20
C TRP A 27 15.60 -1.16 10.93
N ILE A 28 15.98 -1.74 9.78
CA ILE A 28 17.40 -1.92 9.41
C ILE A 28 18.11 -0.59 9.18
N GLN A 29 17.38 0.48 8.85
CA GLN A 29 17.91 1.84 8.74
C GLN A 29 17.89 2.62 10.06
N GLY A 30 17.61 1.94 11.18
CA GLY A 30 17.64 2.54 12.52
C GLY A 30 16.34 3.23 12.95
N GLY A 31 15.31 3.28 12.10
CA GLY A 31 14.01 3.87 12.43
C GLY A 31 13.13 2.99 13.31
N HIS A 32 12.03 3.57 13.79
CA HIS A 32 10.96 2.90 14.52
C HIS A 32 9.67 2.93 13.68
N PRO A 33 9.28 1.82 13.02
CA PRO A 33 8.11 1.79 12.17
C PRO A 33 6.82 1.73 13.00
N ILE A 34 5.84 2.57 12.65
CA ILE A 34 4.53 2.63 13.29
C ILE A 34 3.46 2.40 12.22
N ARG A 35 2.68 1.33 12.35
CA ARG A 35 1.59 1.05 11.41
C ARG A 35 0.37 1.94 11.70
N SER A 36 -0.09 2.65 10.68
CA SER A 36 -1.36 3.40 10.68
C SER A 36 -2.34 2.73 9.72
N THR A 37 -3.56 2.47 10.18
CA THR A 37 -4.67 1.98 9.34
C THR A 37 -5.91 2.84 9.61
N PRO A 38 -6.92 2.84 8.73
CA PRO A 38 -8.11 3.69 8.91
C PRO A 38 -8.81 3.54 10.27
N LYS A 39 -8.86 2.33 10.81
CA LYS A 39 -9.45 2.06 12.14
C LYS A 39 -8.50 2.26 13.31
N ARG A 40 -7.20 2.37 13.07
CA ARG A 40 -6.20 2.48 14.14
C ARG A 40 -5.93 3.95 14.43
N VAL A 41 -5.93 4.30 15.71
CA VAL A 41 -5.55 5.65 16.16
C VAL A 41 -4.12 5.93 15.71
N THR A 42 -3.95 7.01 14.94
CA THR A 42 -2.64 7.51 14.56
C THR A 42 -2.02 8.26 15.75
N PRO A 43 -0.79 7.95 16.16
CA PRO A 43 -0.12 8.72 17.20
C PRO A 43 0.10 10.17 16.77
N GLU A 44 0.05 11.11 17.72
CA GLU A 44 0.22 12.54 17.44
C GLU A 44 1.64 12.88 16.98
N ALA A 45 2.65 12.21 17.53
CA ALA A 45 4.07 12.45 17.25
C ALA A 45 4.67 11.38 16.33
N TRP A 46 5.18 11.82 15.17
CA TRP A 46 5.92 11.05 14.18
C TRP A 46 6.81 12.00 13.36
N ASP A 47 7.95 11.49 12.89
CA ASP A 47 9.00 12.28 12.25
C ASP A 47 8.97 12.19 10.72
N ALA A 48 8.42 11.09 10.19
CA ALA A 48 8.22 10.90 8.76
C ALA A 48 6.98 10.05 8.47
N LEU A 49 6.46 10.19 7.24
CA LEU A 49 5.30 9.47 6.73
C LEU A 49 5.70 8.67 5.48
N VAL A 50 5.32 7.39 5.46
CA VAL A 50 5.41 6.49 4.30
C VAL A 50 3.99 6.09 3.92
N LEU A 51 3.60 6.41 2.68
CA LEU A 51 2.35 5.93 2.11
C LEU A 51 2.54 4.49 1.60
N GLY A 52 1.83 3.54 2.20
CA GLY A 52 1.90 2.14 1.81
C GLY A 52 1.28 1.90 0.44
N GLY A 53 1.72 0.86 -0.26
CA GLY A 53 1.16 0.47 -1.57
C GLY A 53 -0.11 -0.40 -1.47
N GLY A 54 -0.60 -0.86 -2.62
CA GLY A 54 -1.47 -2.03 -2.74
C GLY A 54 -2.96 -1.78 -3.01
N ALA A 55 -3.42 -0.54 -3.11
CA ALA A 55 -4.75 -0.20 -3.62
C ALA A 55 -4.62 0.95 -4.63
N ASP A 56 -5.44 0.93 -5.69
CA ASP A 56 -5.56 2.08 -6.58
C ASP A 56 -6.33 3.20 -5.86
N ILE A 57 -5.87 4.44 -6.06
CA ILE A 57 -6.56 5.64 -5.56
C ILE A 57 -7.88 5.78 -6.33
N ASP A 58 -8.97 6.15 -5.65
CA ASP A 58 -10.26 6.36 -6.33
C ASP A 58 -10.14 7.39 -7.48
N PRO A 59 -10.34 6.98 -8.75
CA PRO A 59 -10.13 7.86 -9.90
C PRO A 59 -11.11 9.03 -9.92
N ARG A 60 -12.26 8.92 -9.23
CA ARG A 60 -13.21 10.02 -9.05
C ARG A 60 -12.58 11.21 -8.32
N ARG A 61 -11.53 11.00 -7.52
CA ARG A 61 -10.79 12.09 -6.86
C ARG A 61 -10.03 12.98 -7.83
N PHE A 62 -9.74 12.50 -9.03
CA PHE A 62 -9.02 13.25 -10.06
C PHE A 62 -9.92 13.73 -11.20
N GLY A 63 -11.25 13.58 -11.07
CA GLY A 63 -12.19 13.87 -12.15
C GLY A 63 -12.01 12.97 -13.38
N GLN A 64 -11.34 11.83 -13.22
CA GLN A 64 -11.09 10.88 -14.30
C GLN A 64 -12.09 9.72 -14.21
N GLU A 65 -12.66 9.33 -15.35
CA GLU A 65 -13.33 8.04 -15.45
C GLU A 65 -12.27 6.93 -15.51
N LEU A 66 -12.64 5.71 -15.06
CA LEU A 66 -11.81 4.52 -15.23
C LEU A 66 -11.57 4.30 -16.73
N GLY A 67 -10.44 4.81 -17.24
CA GLY A 67 -10.01 4.53 -18.60
C GLY A 67 -9.88 3.01 -18.77
N LYS A 68 -10.37 2.49 -19.90
CA LYS A 68 -10.10 1.10 -20.28
C LYS A 68 -8.59 0.93 -20.33
N LEU A 69 -8.00 0.16 -19.41
CA LEU A 69 -6.60 -0.25 -19.53
C LEU A 69 -6.44 -0.87 -20.93
N GLY A 70 -5.68 -0.22 -21.79
CA GLY A 70 -5.40 -0.74 -23.12
C GLY A 70 -4.61 -2.04 -22.98
N GLU A 71 -5.22 -3.16 -23.35
CA GLU A 71 -4.51 -4.43 -23.45
C GLU A 71 -3.47 -4.36 -24.57
N GLN A 72 -2.22 -4.07 -24.21
CA GLN A 72 -1.08 -4.42 -25.03
C GLN A 72 -0.76 -5.89 -24.82
N HIS A 73 -1.54 -6.78 -25.44
CA HIS A 73 -1.24 -8.20 -25.47
C HIS A 73 0.04 -8.47 -26.29
N ARG A 74 1.19 -8.54 -25.61
CA ARG A 74 2.37 -9.22 -26.14
C ARG A 74 2.08 -10.71 -26.17
N ARG A 75 2.33 -11.40 -27.29
CA ARG A 75 2.17 -12.87 -27.37
C ARG A 75 3.09 -13.53 -26.33
N ALA A 76 2.48 -14.08 -25.29
CA ALA A 76 3.18 -14.77 -24.22
C ALA A 76 3.62 -16.18 -24.69
N GLY A 77 4.92 -16.44 -24.70
CA GLY A 77 5.49 -17.76 -25.01
C GLY A 77 5.07 -18.84 -24.02
N LEU A 78 5.30 -20.12 -24.35
CA LEU A 78 4.87 -21.26 -23.53
C LEU A 78 5.42 -21.19 -22.09
N LEU A 79 6.70 -20.83 -21.93
CA LEU A 79 7.34 -20.66 -20.63
C LEU A 79 6.63 -19.61 -19.76
N SER A 80 6.30 -18.45 -20.35
CA SER A 80 5.59 -17.39 -19.61
C SER A 80 4.19 -17.81 -19.18
N ARG A 81 3.52 -18.67 -19.95
CA ARG A 81 2.23 -19.26 -19.56
C ARG A 81 2.38 -20.26 -18.41
N MET A 82 3.41 -21.11 -18.43
CA MET A 82 3.69 -22.02 -17.31
C MET A 82 4.03 -21.26 -16.03
N VAL A 83 4.89 -20.25 -16.12
CA VAL A 83 5.23 -19.37 -14.99
C VAL A 83 3.98 -18.66 -14.48
N ALA A 84 3.14 -18.13 -15.36
CA ALA A 84 1.89 -17.48 -14.96
C ALA A 84 0.96 -18.46 -14.22
N ILE A 85 0.80 -19.69 -14.71
CA ILE A 85 0.00 -20.72 -14.04
C ILE A 85 0.56 -21.00 -12.64
N CYS A 86 1.87 -21.25 -12.51
CA CYS A 86 2.52 -21.50 -11.22
C CYS A 86 2.35 -20.32 -10.24
N VAL A 87 2.54 -19.09 -10.71
CA VAL A 87 2.39 -17.89 -9.87
C VAL A 87 0.93 -17.70 -9.45
N LEU A 88 -0.03 -17.89 -10.36
CA LEU A 88 -1.46 -17.71 -10.08
C LEU A 88 -2.00 -18.81 -9.15
N THR A 89 -1.56 -20.05 -9.30
CA THR A 89 -1.93 -21.15 -8.40
C THR A 89 -1.29 -20.99 -7.03
N LEU A 90 0.00 -20.64 -6.96
CA LEU A 90 0.67 -20.33 -5.70
C LEU A 90 -0.01 -19.14 -5.00
N ARG A 91 -0.34 -18.07 -5.74
CA ARG A 91 -1.09 -16.91 -5.21
C ARG A 91 -2.46 -17.32 -4.65
N LYS A 92 -3.17 -18.25 -5.30
CA LYS A 92 -4.44 -18.79 -4.78
C LYS A 92 -4.23 -19.63 -3.53
N LEU A 93 -3.25 -20.54 -3.53
CA LEU A 93 -2.95 -21.43 -2.40
C LEU A 93 -2.50 -20.67 -1.16
N LEU A 94 -1.74 -19.59 -1.33
CA LEU A 94 -1.32 -18.72 -0.23
C LEU A 94 -2.44 -17.77 0.25
N GLY A 95 -3.67 -17.88 -0.26
CA GLY A 95 -4.78 -17.01 0.11
C GLY A 95 -4.60 -15.53 -0.30
N LEU A 96 -3.55 -15.22 -1.05
CA LEU A 96 -3.22 -13.87 -1.54
C LEU A 96 -4.19 -13.40 -2.65
N ALA A 97 -5.00 -14.31 -3.19
CA ALA A 97 -6.06 -14.01 -4.15
C ALA A 97 -7.21 -13.16 -3.56
N SER A 98 -7.36 -13.09 -2.23
CA SER A 98 -8.44 -12.34 -1.57
C SER A 98 -8.22 -10.82 -1.48
N SER A 99 -7.06 -10.32 -1.92
CA SER A 99 -6.82 -8.87 -2.08
C SER A 99 -7.49 -8.40 -3.36
N ARG A 100 -8.82 -8.39 -3.39
CA ARG A 100 -9.57 -7.70 -4.44
C ARG A 100 -9.17 -6.22 -4.29
N HIS A 101 -8.53 -5.68 -5.32
CA HIS A 101 -8.14 -4.28 -5.52
C HIS A 101 -9.42 -3.43 -5.49
N ARG A 102 -10.01 -3.31 -4.30
CA ARG A 102 -11.20 -2.50 -4.08
C ARG A 102 -10.68 -1.12 -3.75
N LEU A 103 -11.32 -0.14 -4.38
CA LEU A 103 -11.39 1.21 -3.87
C LEU A 103 -11.61 1.14 -2.35
N ASP A 104 -10.73 1.75 -1.58
CA ASP A 104 -10.82 1.84 -0.13
C ASP A 104 -10.91 3.33 0.26
N PRO A 105 -12.11 3.94 0.16
CA PRO A 105 -12.28 5.37 0.41
C PRO A 105 -11.89 5.78 1.83
N ALA A 106 -12.02 4.87 2.80
CA ALA A 106 -11.63 5.11 4.19
C ALA A 106 -10.11 5.22 4.33
N ARG A 107 -9.37 4.36 3.62
CA ARG A 107 -7.92 4.47 3.48
C ARG A 107 -7.52 5.76 2.79
N ASP A 108 -8.12 6.05 1.64
CA ASP A 108 -7.76 7.26 0.88
C ASP A 108 -8.01 8.52 1.72
N ALA A 109 -9.10 8.57 2.49
CA ALA A 109 -9.38 9.69 3.41
C ALA A 109 -8.35 9.80 4.54
N ALA A 110 -7.97 8.68 5.14
CA ALA A 110 -6.95 8.64 6.18
C ALA A 110 -5.57 9.09 5.64
N GLU A 111 -5.17 8.61 4.46
CA GLU A 111 -3.90 8.98 3.82
C GLU A 111 -3.89 10.46 3.43
N THR A 112 -4.98 10.99 2.86
CA THR A 112 -5.09 12.43 2.56
C THR A 112 -4.98 13.30 3.82
N ARG A 113 -5.63 12.90 4.93
CA ARG A 113 -5.52 13.62 6.22
C ARG A 113 -4.08 13.65 6.72
N LEU A 114 -3.37 12.51 6.67
CA LEU A 114 -1.98 12.41 7.11
C LEU A 114 -1.05 13.20 6.19
N LEU A 115 -1.31 13.22 4.89
CA LEU A 115 -0.54 14.01 3.93
C LEU A 115 -0.67 15.50 4.22
N HIS A 116 -1.89 15.99 4.47
CA HIS A 116 -2.10 17.39 4.86
C HIS A 116 -1.38 17.73 6.17
N GLN A 117 -1.43 16.83 7.16
CA GLN A 117 -0.72 17.00 8.42
C GLN A 117 0.82 17.01 8.24
N ALA A 118 1.35 16.18 7.34
CA ALA A 118 2.77 16.16 6.98
C ALA A 118 3.18 17.49 6.33
N TRP A 119 2.38 17.92 5.37
CA TRP A 119 2.61 19.15 4.63
C TRP A 119 2.63 20.38 5.55
N SER A 120 1.66 20.48 6.46
CA SER A 120 1.58 21.60 7.42
C SER A 120 2.72 21.63 8.45
N ARG A 121 3.43 20.52 8.65
CA ARG A 121 4.57 20.43 9.57
C ARG A 121 5.91 20.71 8.91
N GLY A 122 5.99 20.50 7.58
CA GLY A 122 7.20 20.69 6.79
C GLY A 122 7.27 22.00 6.01
N ALA A 123 6.15 22.72 5.89
CA ALA A 123 6.08 24.13 5.47
C ALA A 123 6.41 25.06 6.65
#